data_AF-A0A5C7XH75-F1
#
_entry.id   AF-A0A5C7XH75-F1
#
_cell.length_a   1.000
_cell.length_b   1.000
_cell.length_c   1.000
_cell.angle_alpha   90.00
_cell.angle_beta   90.00
_cell.angle_gamma   90.00
#
_symmetry.space_group_name_H-M   'P 1'
#
loop_
_entity.id
_entity.type
_entity.pdbx_description
1 polymer ?
#
loop_
_entity_poly.entity_id
_entity_poly.type
_entity_poly.pdbx_seq_one_letter_code
_entity_poly.pdbx_strand_id
1 'polypeptide(L)'
;MPRLEYRGQSIEARPGESVLDACLRQGVNLPFSCRGGSCHSCVCRSHDPVPDRARRGLRPDLAAKGYFLPCVCVPESDLRFEPPRADDMTVRAVLQAREWLSPDVCSVRLETFTQFDYRPGQHVTIRRDALRARCYSIAGHPMQTPWLELHVKRIPGGAVGEWLCETLAVGEELELLGPDGEFVYAPSHLEQPLLLVATGTGLAPALGVVRDALEHGHRGPIHLYLGARHAEGLYQDDALRALSAAHPNLHYRPCLSSLARDEGDIRAGRAHTVAAKDLSDLTGWRVHLAGLPAMVSAASALFRARGVVESDLVVDPFEAPAAHPVADAIAAHIVEAAAPPSEEVPQPVPDPELWAALGEGGLLLPILETFYAQVFEDPLLSPYFHGSTRQRAIEKVYSFLHQVLTGKKVYFGDRPRNAHHWMTISNQLFDYREDMFFAVVRRYGLAEPMIERWRAMQARYRPDIVKSAPWPKIVHGEALPLDGFGTMIIDVGSVCDGCSGEIHPGETVRYHLRLGSTYCPGCAESTVPSAASSVG
;
A
#
# COMPACT_ATOMS: atom_id res chain seq x y z
N MET A 1 -26.35 5.26 -26.39
CA MET A 1 -25.59 4.38 -25.49
C MET A 1 -24.91 5.29 -24.49
N PRO A 2 -25.03 5.04 -23.17
CA PRO A 2 -24.40 5.87 -22.17
C PRO A 2 -22.89 5.97 -22.39
N ARG A 3 -22.36 7.19 -22.31
CA ARG A 3 -20.93 7.48 -22.37
C ARG A 3 -20.39 7.61 -20.96
N LEU A 4 -19.38 6.81 -20.63
CA LEU A 4 -18.71 6.86 -19.34
C LEU A 4 -17.40 7.63 -19.46
N GLU A 5 -17.08 8.43 -18.46
CA GLU A 5 -15.83 9.16 -18.38
C GLU A 5 -15.08 8.81 -17.09
N TYR A 6 -13.89 8.22 -17.23
CA TYR A 6 -13.06 7.82 -16.11
C TYR A 6 -11.60 8.15 -16.40
N ARG A 7 -10.97 8.96 -15.53
CA ARG A 7 -9.57 9.42 -15.67
C ARG A 7 -9.26 10.01 -17.07
N GLY A 8 -10.21 10.75 -17.65
CA GLY A 8 -10.09 11.34 -18.99
C GLY A 8 -10.23 10.34 -20.14
N GLN A 9 -10.54 9.07 -19.87
CA GLN A 9 -10.88 8.07 -20.88
C GLN A 9 -12.39 8.02 -21.07
N SER A 10 -12.80 7.91 -22.34
CA SER A 10 -14.20 7.76 -22.71
C SER A 10 -14.51 6.33 -23.08
N ILE A 11 -15.55 5.76 -22.46
CA ILE A 11 -15.89 4.35 -22.50
C ILE A 11 -17.36 4.24 -22.91
N GLU A 12 -17.67 3.47 -23.94
CA GLU A 12 -19.07 3.26 -24.34
C GLU A 12 -19.69 2.08 -23.59
N ALA A 13 -20.82 2.29 -22.91
CA ALA A 13 -21.58 1.23 -22.25
C ALA A 13 -22.64 0.63 -23.19
N ARG A 14 -22.66 -0.70 -23.33
CA ARG A 14 -23.71 -1.40 -24.06
C ARG A 14 -25.02 -1.43 -23.25
N PRO A 15 -26.18 -1.52 -23.90
CA PRO A 15 -27.45 -1.70 -23.19
C PRO A 15 -27.39 -2.91 -22.25
N GLY A 16 -27.69 -2.71 -20.96
CA GLY A 16 -27.67 -3.76 -19.95
C GLY A 16 -26.28 -4.09 -19.35
N GLU A 17 -25.21 -3.47 -19.83
CA GLU A 17 -23.84 -3.72 -19.37
C GLU A 17 -23.51 -2.91 -18.11
N SER A 18 -22.83 -3.53 -17.14
CA SER A 18 -22.39 -2.82 -15.95
C SER A 18 -21.27 -1.81 -16.28
N VAL A 19 -21.12 -0.77 -15.47
CA VAL A 19 -20.00 0.19 -15.57
C VAL A 19 -18.66 -0.55 -15.50
N LEU A 20 -18.54 -1.55 -14.61
CA LEU A 20 -17.34 -2.37 -14.51
C LEU A 20 -17.06 -3.14 -15.81
N ASP A 21 -18.04 -3.87 -16.35
CA ASP A 21 -17.83 -4.69 -17.55
C ASP A 21 -17.52 -3.82 -18.78
N ALA A 22 -18.18 -2.66 -18.90
CA ALA A 22 -17.90 -1.69 -19.96
C ALA A 22 -16.45 -1.17 -19.91
N CYS A 23 -15.92 -0.91 -18.71
CA CYS A 23 -14.52 -0.50 -18.48
C CYS A 23 -13.56 -1.62 -18.86
N LEU A 24 -13.72 -2.82 -18.28
CA LEU A 24 -12.82 -3.96 -18.50
C LEU A 24 -12.79 -4.37 -19.97
N ARG A 25 -13.93 -4.38 -20.66
CA ARG A 25 -14.02 -4.68 -22.10
C ARG A 25 -13.19 -3.72 -22.96
N GLN A 26 -13.01 -2.49 -22.51
CA GLN A 26 -12.27 -1.44 -23.24
C GLN A 26 -10.86 -1.22 -22.68
N GLY A 27 -10.35 -2.16 -21.86
CA GLY A 27 -9.00 -2.10 -21.31
C GLY A 27 -8.82 -1.09 -20.18
N VAL A 28 -9.92 -0.55 -19.63
CA VAL A 28 -9.89 0.33 -18.47
C VAL A 28 -9.99 -0.51 -17.21
N ASN A 29 -8.89 -0.62 -16.48
CA ASN A 29 -8.84 -1.46 -15.29
C ASN A 29 -9.45 -0.74 -14.08
N LEU A 30 -10.47 -1.37 -13.48
CA LEU A 30 -11.02 -1.01 -12.17
C LEU A 30 -10.71 -2.15 -11.20
N PRO A 31 -10.40 -1.87 -9.92
CA PRO A 31 -10.31 -2.94 -8.93
C PRO A 31 -11.67 -3.65 -8.82
N PHE A 32 -11.70 -4.99 -8.76
CA PHE A 32 -12.94 -5.74 -8.51
C PHE A 32 -12.61 -7.15 -8.00
N SER A 33 -13.59 -7.80 -7.39
CA SER A 33 -13.48 -9.21 -6.99
C SER A 33 -14.78 -9.96 -7.27
N CYS A 34 -15.86 -9.66 -6.54
CA CYS A 34 -17.06 -10.50 -6.53
C CYS A 34 -17.99 -10.32 -7.74
N ARG A 35 -17.92 -9.15 -8.39
CA ARG A 35 -18.88 -8.69 -9.42
C ARG A 35 -20.36 -8.74 -9.02
N GLY A 36 -20.66 -8.86 -7.73
CA GLY A 36 -22.02 -8.96 -7.17
C GLY A 36 -22.38 -7.85 -6.19
N GLY A 37 -21.51 -6.86 -6.00
CA GLY A 37 -21.74 -5.72 -5.11
C GLY A 37 -21.53 -6.00 -3.63
N SER A 38 -20.94 -7.14 -3.23
CA SER A 38 -20.74 -7.51 -1.83
C SER A 38 -19.33 -7.21 -1.30
N CYS A 39 -18.30 -7.26 -2.15
CA CYS A 39 -16.91 -7.06 -1.71
C CYS A 39 -16.49 -5.58 -1.61
N HIS A 40 -17.26 -4.68 -2.22
CA HIS A 40 -17.00 -3.24 -2.34
C HIS A 40 -15.64 -2.82 -2.95
N SER A 41 -14.78 -3.75 -3.38
CA SER A 41 -13.47 -3.43 -3.98
C SER A 41 -13.56 -2.54 -5.22
N CYS A 42 -14.66 -2.59 -5.98
CA CYS A 42 -14.85 -1.75 -7.15
C CYS A 42 -15.32 -0.32 -6.87
N VAL A 43 -15.55 0.03 -5.60
CA VAL A 43 -16.14 1.31 -5.21
C VAL A 43 -15.47 2.49 -5.92
N CYS A 44 -16.31 3.34 -6.51
CA CYS A 44 -15.89 4.56 -7.20
C CYS A 44 -16.79 5.71 -6.74
N ARG A 45 -16.35 6.93 -6.99
CA ARG A 45 -17.16 8.12 -6.70
C ARG A 45 -17.70 8.70 -8.00
N SER A 46 -19.01 8.90 -8.06
CA SER A 46 -19.66 9.48 -9.23
C SER A 46 -19.85 11.00 -9.08
N HIS A 47 -19.71 11.71 -10.19
CA HIS A 47 -20.06 13.12 -10.34
C HIS A 47 -21.49 13.31 -10.87
N ASP A 48 -22.15 12.23 -11.31
CA ASP A 48 -23.47 12.25 -11.92
C ASP A 48 -24.42 11.27 -11.18
N PRO A 49 -25.74 11.34 -11.42
CA PRO A 49 -26.69 10.44 -10.77
C PRO A 49 -26.46 8.97 -11.16
N VAL A 50 -26.42 8.09 -10.16
CA VAL A 50 -26.41 6.63 -10.35
C VAL A 50 -27.71 5.99 -9.82
N PRO A 51 -28.13 4.84 -10.38
CA PRO A 51 -29.28 4.10 -9.87
C PRO A 51 -29.08 3.62 -8.44
N ASP A 52 -30.15 3.57 -7.63
CA ASP A 52 -30.07 3.19 -6.21
C ASP A 52 -29.47 1.81 -5.96
N ARG A 53 -29.69 0.85 -6.87
CA ARG A 53 -29.06 -0.48 -6.79
C ARG A 53 -27.53 -0.42 -6.74
N ALA A 54 -26.92 0.61 -7.35
CA ALA A 54 -25.48 0.78 -7.38
C ALA A 54 -24.92 1.25 -6.03
N ARG A 55 -25.78 1.65 -5.10
CA ARG A 55 -25.43 2.07 -3.74
C ARG A 55 -25.83 1.05 -2.69
N ARG A 56 -26.50 -0.04 -3.07
CA ARG A 56 -26.96 -1.07 -2.13
C ARG A 56 -25.76 -1.78 -1.51
N GLY A 57 -25.72 -1.84 -0.18
CA GLY A 57 -24.61 -2.44 0.58
C GLY A 57 -23.51 -1.44 0.96
N LEU A 58 -23.42 -0.29 0.30
CA LEU A 58 -22.46 0.74 0.71
C LEU A 58 -22.81 1.33 2.07
N ARG A 59 -21.77 1.71 2.82
CA ARG A 59 -21.95 2.49 4.04
C ARG A 59 -22.72 3.78 3.73
N PRO A 60 -23.66 4.21 4.59
CA PRO A 60 -24.50 5.39 4.33
C PRO A 60 -23.70 6.68 4.07
N ASP A 61 -22.55 6.85 4.74
CA ASP A 61 -21.66 8.00 4.55
C ASP A 61 -21.06 8.03 3.13
N LEU A 62 -20.64 6.87 2.61
CA LEU A 62 -20.12 6.75 1.25
C LEU A 62 -21.22 7.00 0.22
N ALA A 63 -22.39 6.39 0.40
CA ALA A 63 -23.53 6.61 -0.48
C ALA A 63 -23.92 8.09 -0.55
N ALA A 64 -23.92 8.81 0.58
CA ALA A 64 -24.19 10.25 0.64
C ALA A 64 -23.11 11.10 -0.04
N LYS A 65 -21.85 10.66 -0.05
CA LYS A 65 -20.72 11.33 -0.73
C LYS A 65 -20.65 11.07 -2.24
N GLY A 66 -21.64 10.37 -2.81
CA GLY A 66 -21.71 10.05 -4.24
C GLY A 66 -20.95 8.78 -4.63
N TYR A 67 -20.58 7.94 -3.66
CA TYR A 67 -19.95 6.66 -3.98
C TYR A 67 -20.95 5.62 -4.47
N PHE A 68 -20.49 4.73 -5.34
CA PHE A 68 -21.28 3.68 -5.94
C PHE A 68 -20.40 2.46 -6.30
N LEU A 69 -21.06 1.35 -6.66
CA LEU A 69 -20.46 0.08 -7.03
C LEU A 69 -20.60 -0.14 -8.55
N PRO A 70 -19.53 0.11 -9.34
CA PRO A 70 -19.51 -0.11 -10.79
C PRO A 70 -19.97 -1.49 -11.25
N CYS A 71 -19.71 -2.54 -10.47
CA CYS A 71 -20.04 -3.92 -10.84
C CYS A 71 -21.54 -4.21 -10.93
N VAL A 72 -22.36 -3.46 -10.20
CA VAL A 72 -23.83 -3.63 -10.19
C VAL A 72 -24.57 -2.40 -10.75
N CYS A 73 -23.82 -1.41 -11.23
CA CYS A 73 -24.35 -0.21 -11.86
C CYS A 73 -24.49 -0.44 -13.37
N VAL A 74 -25.71 -0.57 -13.90
CA VAL A 74 -25.94 -0.36 -15.34
C VAL A 74 -26.35 1.11 -15.50
N PRO A 75 -25.59 1.92 -16.26
CA PRO A 75 -25.83 3.34 -16.40
C PRO A 75 -27.08 3.59 -17.28
N GLU A 76 -27.93 4.52 -16.86
CA GLU A 76 -29.13 4.94 -17.61
C GLU A 76 -28.86 6.20 -18.46
N SER A 77 -27.84 6.96 -18.09
CA SER A 77 -27.35 8.17 -18.75
C SER A 77 -25.82 8.20 -18.73
N ASP A 78 -25.24 9.19 -19.41
CA ASP A 78 -23.81 9.47 -19.33
C ASP A 78 -23.36 9.61 -17.86
N LEU A 79 -22.15 9.12 -17.56
CA LEU A 79 -21.67 8.94 -16.20
C LEU A 79 -20.19 9.26 -16.10
N ARG A 80 -19.85 10.29 -15.34
CA ARG A 80 -18.47 10.65 -15.01
C ARG A 80 -18.17 10.19 -13.59
N PHE A 81 -17.01 9.57 -13.40
CA PHE A 81 -16.63 9.04 -12.10
C PHE A 81 -15.12 9.01 -11.91
N GLU A 82 -14.72 8.92 -10.64
CA GLU A 82 -13.33 8.95 -10.19
C GLU A 82 -13.03 7.79 -9.23
N PRO A 83 -11.74 7.42 -9.07
CA PRO A 83 -11.33 6.48 -8.04
C PRO A 83 -11.75 6.95 -6.64
N PRO A 84 -11.89 6.04 -5.67
CA PRO A 84 -12.25 6.43 -4.33
C PRO A 84 -11.13 7.23 -3.66
N ARG A 85 -11.51 8.20 -2.81
CA ARG A 85 -10.53 8.92 -1.99
C ARG A 85 -10.16 8.05 -0.80
N ALA A 86 -8.86 7.85 -0.58
CA ALA A 86 -8.36 6.97 0.48
C ALA A 86 -8.92 7.34 1.86
N ASP A 87 -9.04 8.63 2.16
CA ASP A 87 -9.54 9.12 3.46
C ASP A 87 -11.04 8.93 3.64
N ASP A 88 -11.82 8.78 2.57
CA ASP A 88 -13.23 8.41 2.68
C ASP A 88 -13.40 6.90 2.95
N MET A 89 -12.39 6.10 2.61
CA MET A 89 -12.45 4.64 2.73
C MET A 89 -12.00 4.14 4.11
N THR A 90 -11.42 4.99 4.95
CA THR A 90 -11.01 4.60 6.29
C THR A 90 -12.20 4.38 7.21
N VAL A 91 -12.02 3.46 8.15
CA VAL A 91 -12.94 3.19 9.24
C VAL A 91 -12.16 3.42 10.53
N ARG A 92 -12.73 4.22 11.43
CA ARG A 92 -12.19 4.36 12.79
C ARG A 92 -12.54 3.13 13.60
N ALA A 93 -11.57 2.66 14.37
CA ALA A 93 -11.71 1.58 15.31
C ALA A 93 -11.04 1.97 16.63
N VAL A 94 -11.40 1.28 17.70
CA VAL A 94 -10.76 1.41 19.01
C VAL A 94 -10.11 0.08 19.38
N LEU A 95 -8.93 0.14 20.01
CA LEU A 95 -8.34 -1.05 20.62
C LEU A 95 -9.19 -1.46 21.82
N GLN A 96 -9.92 -2.56 21.70
CA GLN A 96 -10.79 -3.07 22.76
C GLN A 96 -9.99 -3.94 23.75
N ALA A 97 -9.13 -4.83 23.24
CA ALA A 97 -8.29 -5.68 24.06
C ALA A 97 -7.06 -6.17 23.30
N ARG A 98 -6.02 -6.56 24.04
CA ARG A 98 -4.84 -7.25 23.51
C ARG A 98 -4.40 -8.37 24.43
N GLU A 99 -3.94 -9.48 23.85
CA GLU A 99 -3.53 -10.68 24.59
C GLU A 99 -2.37 -11.38 23.88
N TRP A 100 -1.29 -11.70 24.61
CA TRP A 100 -0.18 -12.48 24.05
C TRP A 100 -0.56 -13.95 23.93
N LEU A 101 -0.55 -14.46 22.70
CA LEU A 101 -0.81 -15.88 22.38
C LEU A 101 0.48 -16.71 22.41
N SER A 102 1.61 -16.08 22.10
CA SER A 102 2.97 -16.61 22.24
C SER A 102 3.92 -15.46 22.62
N PRO A 103 5.21 -15.73 22.88
CA PRO A 103 6.19 -14.67 23.13
C PRO A 103 6.31 -13.62 22.02
N ASP A 104 5.88 -13.92 20.79
CA ASP A 104 6.02 -13.06 19.62
C ASP A 104 4.72 -12.88 18.81
N VAL A 105 3.57 -13.39 19.28
CA VAL A 105 2.27 -13.21 18.62
C VAL A 105 1.25 -12.69 19.62
N CYS A 106 0.59 -11.59 19.26
CA CYS A 106 -0.45 -10.93 20.05
C CYS A 106 -1.79 -10.99 19.30
N SER A 107 -2.85 -11.40 20.00
CA SER A 107 -4.23 -11.18 19.58
C SER A 107 -4.59 -9.72 19.86
N VAL A 108 -5.05 -9.01 18.83
CA VAL A 108 -5.50 -7.62 18.90
C VAL A 108 -6.97 -7.58 18.52
N ARG A 109 -7.82 -7.11 19.43
CA ARG A 109 -9.27 -7.01 19.24
C ARG A 109 -9.68 -5.56 19.03
N LEU A 110 -10.29 -5.29 17.88
CA LEU A 110 -10.67 -3.95 17.45
C LEU A 110 -12.18 -3.82 17.30
N GLU A 111 -12.76 -2.80 17.90
CA GLU A 111 -14.17 -2.47 17.76
C GLU A 111 -14.31 -1.28 16.79
N THR A 112 -15.09 -1.45 15.73
CA THR A 112 -15.28 -0.42 14.70
C THR A 112 -16.42 0.52 15.10
N PHE A 113 -16.26 1.82 14.83
CA PHE A 113 -17.29 2.83 15.16
C PHE A 113 -18.56 2.70 14.32
N THR A 114 -18.45 2.02 13.18
CA THR A 114 -19.55 1.72 12.28
C THR A 114 -19.58 0.23 11.99
N GLN A 115 -20.70 -0.27 11.48
CA GLN A 115 -20.79 -1.65 11.01
C GLN A 115 -19.71 -1.91 9.97
N PHE A 116 -18.93 -2.96 10.20
CA PHE A 116 -17.84 -3.37 9.33
C PHE A 116 -18.13 -4.77 8.78
N ASP A 117 -18.69 -4.81 7.58
CA ASP A 117 -19.03 -6.06 6.91
C ASP A 117 -17.77 -6.67 6.31
N TYR A 118 -17.41 -7.89 6.75
CA TYR A 118 -16.27 -8.65 6.24
C TYR A 118 -16.61 -10.13 6.09
N ARG A 119 -15.87 -10.80 5.20
CA ARG A 119 -15.87 -12.27 5.12
C ARG A 119 -14.68 -12.82 5.91
N PRO A 120 -14.85 -13.84 6.77
CA PRO A 120 -13.74 -14.43 7.50
C PRO A 120 -12.61 -14.88 6.57
N GLY A 121 -11.38 -14.55 6.96
CA GLY A 121 -10.18 -14.77 6.15
C GLY A 121 -9.73 -13.57 5.30
N GLN A 122 -10.58 -12.56 5.11
CA GLN A 122 -10.16 -11.25 4.57
C GLN A 122 -9.19 -10.53 5.53
N HIS A 123 -8.54 -9.49 5.04
CA HIS A 123 -7.62 -8.66 5.82
C HIS A 123 -8.04 -7.20 5.87
N VAL A 124 -7.52 -6.49 6.88
CA VAL A 124 -7.60 -5.04 6.99
C VAL A 124 -6.21 -4.44 6.94
N THR A 125 -6.10 -3.24 6.37
CA THR A 125 -4.89 -2.43 6.46
C THR A 125 -4.99 -1.53 7.68
N ILE A 126 -4.16 -1.76 8.69
CA ILE A 126 -4.08 -0.89 9.87
C ILE A 126 -3.09 0.24 9.59
N ARG A 127 -3.53 1.49 9.76
CA ARG A 127 -2.73 2.70 9.57
C ARG A 127 -2.36 3.29 10.93
N ARG A 128 -1.06 3.34 11.24
CA ARG A 128 -0.52 4.09 12.38
C ARG A 128 -0.42 5.59 12.05
N ASP A 129 -0.02 5.90 10.82
CA ASP A 129 0.03 7.24 10.23
C ASP A 129 0.22 7.16 8.71
N ALA A 130 0.37 8.32 8.05
CA ALA A 130 0.46 8.45 6.60
C ALA A 130 1.53 7.56 5.91
N LEU A 131 2.60 7.16 6.60
CA LEU A 131 3.69 6.37 6.01
C LEU A 131 3.77 4.94 6.58
N ARG A 132 3.10 4.68 7.70
CA ARG A 132 3.20 3.41 8.44
C ARG A 132 1.85 2.71 8.45
N ALA A 133 1.66 1.79 7.50
CA ALA A 133 0.48 0.92 7.42
C ALA A 133 0.88 -0.54 7.12
N ARG A 134 0.11 -1.50 7.63
CA ARG A 134 0.34 -2.94 7.39
C ARG A 134 -0.98 -3.71 7.31
N CYS A 135 -1.01 -4.73 6.47
CA CYS A 135 -2.15 -5.64 6.35
C CYS A 135 -2.12 -6.69 7.47
N TYR A 136 -3.29 -6.97 8.04
CA TYR A 136 -3.50 -8.03 9.02
C TYR A 136 -4.79 -8.77 8.69
N SER A 137 -4.68 -10.08 8.51
CA SER A 137 -5.84 -10.94 8.27
C SER A 137 -6.71 -11.05 9.52
N ILE A 138 -8.02 -11.09 9.30
CA ILE A 138 -9.04 -11.19 10.34
C ILE A 138 -9.20 -12.68 10.70
N ALA A 139 -8.92 -13.01 11.96
CA ALA A 139 -9.07 -14.36 12.53
C ALA A 139 -10.49 -14.63 13.07
N GLY A 140 -11.24 -13.56 13.36
CA GLY A 140 -12.59 -13.61 13.91
C GLY A 140 -13.68 -14.01 12.90
N HIS A 141 -14.89 -14.21 13.42
CA HIS A 141 -16.10 -14.44 12.64
C HIS A 141 -17.19 -13.45 13.07
N PRO A 142 -17.85 -12.73 12.15
CA PRO A 142 -18.75 -11.61 12.49
C PRO A 142 -20.00 -12.05 13.27
N MET A 143 -20.44 -13.31 13.12
CA MET A 143 -21.55 -13.86 13.91
C MET A 143 -21.15 -14.35 15.30
N GLN A 144 -19.85 -14.55 15.56
CA GLN A 144 -19.36 -15.10 16.83
C GLN A 144 -18.88 -13.99 17.77
N THR A 145 -18.30 -12.92 17.22
CA THR A 145 -17.76 -11.81 18.01
C THR A 145 -18.12 -10.45 17.38
N PRO A 146 -18.43 -9.43 18.19
CA PRO A 146 -18.74 -8.09 17.68
C PRO A 146 -17.51 -7.24 17.34
N TRP A 147 -16.30 -7.75 17.61
CA TRP A 147 -15.02 -7.11 17.28
C TRP A 147 -14.27 -7.86 16.17
N LEU A 148 -13.35 -7.16 15.51
CA LEU A 148 -12.32 -7.76 14.65
C LEU A 148 -11.23 -8.35 15.53
N GLU A 149 -10.82 -9.59 15.26
CA GLU A 149 -9.67 -10.22 15.92
C GLU A 149 -8.53 -10.40 14.92
N LEU A 150 -7.34 -9.87 15.25
CA LEU A 150 -6.13 -9.95 14.43
C LEU A 150 -5.04 -10.72 15.19
N HIS A 151 -4.30 -11.60 14.52
CA HIS A 151 -3.08 -12.19 15.09
C HIS A 151 -1.84 -11.45 14.55
N VAL A 152 -1.23 -10.63 15.40
CA VAL A 152 -0.11 -9.76 15.06
C VAL A 152 1.19 -10.39 15.54
N LYS A 153 2.07 -10.77 14.61
CA LYS A 153 3.44 -11.15 14.96
C LYS A 153 4.24 -9.89 15.29
N ARG A 154 4.70 -9.77 16.53
CA ARG A 154 5.58 -8.68 16.97
C ARG A 154 6.99 -8.92 16.43
N ILE A 155 7.39 -8.09 15.49
CA ILE A 155 8.77 -8.01 15.01
C ILE A 155 9.43 -6.87 15.81
N PRO A 156 10.52 -7.12 16.56
CA PRO A 156 11.25 -6.06 17.26
C PRO A 156 11.64 -4.91 16.31
N GLY A 157 11.34 -3.67 16.71
CA GLY A 157 11.53 -2.47 15.86
C GLY A 157 10.47 -2.31 14.78
N GLY A 158 9.45 -3.16 14.75
CA GLY A 158 8.37 -3.13 13.77
C GLY A 158 7.40 -1.99 14.01
N ALA A 159 7.33 -1.05 13.07
CA ALA A 159 6.59 0.20 13.20
C ALA A 159 5.10 0.08 13.58
N VAL A 160 4.38 -0.91 13.04
CA VAL A 160 2.92 -1.08 13.27
C VAL A 160 2.66 -2.24 14.23
N GLY A 161 3.31 -3.39 14.04
CA GLY A 161 3.09 -4.57 14.87
C GLY A 161 3.49 -4.35 16.33
N GLU A 162 4.66 -3.76 16.60
CA GLU A 162 5.07 -3.44 17.97
C GLU A 162 4.16 -2.38 18.60
N TRP A 163 3.69 -1.41 17.80
CA TRP A 163 2.73 -0.41 18.27
C TRP A 163 1.42 -1.06 18.72
N LEU A 164 0.81 -1.90 17.89
CA LEU A 164 -0.41 -2.63 18.23
C LEU A 164 -0.24 -3.53 19.46
N CYS A 165 0.89 -4.23 19.57
CA CYS A 165 1.12 -5.17 20.65
C CYS A 165 1.51 -4.51 21.98
N GLU A 166 2.15 -3.33 21.96
CA GLU A 166 2.83 -2.79 23.15
C GLU A 166 2.43 -1.38 23.52
N THR A 167 2.34 -0.45 22.55
CA THR A 167 2.24 0.99 22.86
C THR A 167 0.86 1.60 22.62
N LEU A 168 0.04 1.04 21.72
CA LEU A 168 -1.35 1.44 21.55
C LEU A 168 -2.13 1.10 22.82
N ALA A 169 -2.76 2.10 23.44
CA ALA A 169 -3.51 1.90 24.68
C ALA A 169 -4.90 1.31 24.39
N VAL A 170 -5.40 0.47 25.31
CA VAL A 170 -6.80 0.05 25.26
C VAL A 170 -7.69 1.29 25.40
N GLY A 171 -8.69 1.41 24.54
CA GLY A 171 -9.54 2.60 24.43
C GLY A 171 -8.99 3.68 23.47
N GLU A 172 -7.77 3.53 22.95
CA GLU A 172 -7.20 4.45 21.95
C GLU A 172 -7.69 4.09 20.54
N GLU A 173 -7.90 5.12 19.74
CA GLU A 173 -8.41 4.99 18.38
C GLU A 173 -7.31 4.75 17.35
N LEU A 174 -7.69 4.10 16.26
CA LEU A 174 -6.87 3.91 15.08
C LEU A 174 -7.74 3.90 13.83
N GLU A 175 -7.09 4.00 12.68
CA GLU A 175 -7.75 3.89 11.39
C GLU A 175 -7.39 2.60 10.69
N LEU A 176 -8.39 1.99 10.06
CA LEU A 176 -8.22 0.83 9.21
C LEU A 176 -8.87 1.03 7.84
N LEU A 177 -8.34 0.35 6.84
CA LEU A 177 -8.93 0.23 5.51
C LEU A 177 -9.28 -1.22 5.21
N GLY A 178 -10.26 -1.42 4.35
CA GLY A 178 -10.76 -2.73 3.94
C GLY A 178 -12.23 -2.93 4.31
N PRO A 179 -12.70 -4.20 4.36
CA PRO A 179 -11.89 -5.41 4.23
C PRO A 179 -11.47 -5.67 2.77
N ASP A 180 -10.32 -6.32 2.61
CA ASP A 180 -9.76 -6.72 1.31
C ASP A 180 -9.35 -8.20 1.30
N GLY A 181 -9.11 -8.74 0.11
CA GLY A 181 -8.61 -10.10 -0.08
C GLY A 181 -9.68 -11.15 -0.40
N GLU A 182 -9.23 -12.23 -1.06
CA GLU A 182 -10.06 -13.36 -1.52
C GLU A 182 -9.76 -14.67 -0.78
N PHE A 183 -8.99 -14.62 0.30
CA PHE A 183 -8.75 -15.78 1.16
C PHE A 183 -9.99 -16.05 2.02
N VAL A 184 -11.05 -16.58 1.43
CA VAL A 184 -12.35 -16.77 2.08
C VAL A 184 -12.90 -18.16 1.84
N TYR A 185 -13.86 -18.58 2.66
CA TYR A 185 -14.65 -19.78 2.42
C TYR A 185 -15.70 -19.52 1.32
N ALA A 186 -16.09 -20.58 0.62
CA ALA A 186 -17.10 -20.53 -0.44
C ALA A 186 -18.30 -21.41 -0.05
N PRO A 187 -19.41 -20.82 0.41
CA PRO A 187 -20.53 -21.56 0.97
C PRO A 187 -21.35 -22.35 -0.07
N SER A 188 -21.10 -22.17 -1.37
CA SER A 188 -21.77 -22.90 -2.44
C SER A 188 -21.37 -24.38 -2.54
N HIS A 189 -20.31 -24.82 -1.84
CA HIS A 189 -19.76 -26.18 -1.95
C HIS A 189 -19.58 -26.86 -0.59
N LEU A 190 -20.68 -27.13 0.11
CA LEU A 190 -20.68 -27.67 1.48
C LEU A 190 -20.02 -29.06 1.65
N GLU A 191 -19.81 -29.80 0.56
CA GLU A 191 -19.20 -31.15 0.60
C GLU A 191 -17.76 -31.16 0.05
N GLN A 192 -17.30 -30.05 -0.53
CA GLN A 192 -15.99 -30.01 -1.18
C GLN A 192 -14.88 -30.11 -0.13
N PRO A 193 -14.00 -31.13 -0.20
CA PRO A 193 -12.89 -31.26 0.75
C PRO A 193 -12.02 -30.01 0.81
N LEU A 194 -11.71 -29.55 2.03
CA LEU A 194 -10.88 -28.37 2.27
C LEU A 194 -9.52 -28.79 2.82
N LEU A 195 -8.45 -28.25 2.23
CA LEU A 195 -7.08 -28.36 2.76
C LEU A 195 -6.53 -26.98 3.06
N LEU A 196 -6.28 -26.70 4.33
CA LEU A 196 -5.65 -25.46 4.79
C LEU A 196 -4.23 -25.76 5.27
N VAL A 197 -3.25 -25.01 4.77
CA VAL A 197 -1.87 -25.07 5.24
C VAL A 197 -1.41 -23.68 5.66
N ALA A 198 -1.11 -23.53 6.95
CA ALA A 198 -0.73 -22.27 7.56
C ALA A 198 0.66 -22.33 8.18
N THR A 199 1.37 -21.19 8.20
CA THR A 199 2.60 -21.03 9.00
C THR A 199 2.60 -19.69 9.73
N GLY A 200 3.07 -19.67 10.98
CA GLY A 200 3.07 -18.47 11.82
C GLY A 200 1.69 -17.83 11.90
N THR A 201 1.61 -16.50 11.75
CA THR A 201 0.33 -15.78 11.77
C THR A 201 -0.55 -16.00 10.54
N GLY A 202 -0.08 -16.75 9.54
CA GLY A 202 -0.94 -17.31 8.48
C GLY A 202 -2.05 -18.22 9.02
N LEU A 203 -2.00 -18.58 10.31
CA LEU A 203 -3.12 -19.20 11.00
C LEU A 203 -4.36 -18.30 11.09
N ALA A 204 -4.22 -16.96 11.20
CA ALA A 204 -5.36 -16.05 11.29
C ALA A 204 -6.37 -16.21 10.14
N PRO A 205 -5.98 -16.06 8.87
CA PRO A 205 -6.93 -16.21 7.77
C PRO A 205 -7.43 -17.65 7.63
N ALA A 206 -6.58 -18.65 7.92
CA ALA A 206 -6.97 -20.07 7.91
C ALA A 206 -8.05 -20.37 8.96
N LEU A 207 -7.92 -19.81 10.16
CA LEU A 207 -8.92 -19.94 11.22
C LEU A 207 -10.24 -19.26 10.84
N GLY A 208 -10.17 -18.10 10.17
CA GLY A 208 -11.33 -17.44 9.58
C GLY A 208 -12.10 -18.37 8.64
N VAL A 209 -11.41 -18.98 7.66
CA VAL A 209 -12.01 -19.93 6.71
C VAL A 209 -12.60 -21.17 7.42
N VAL A 210 -11.89 -21.74 8.39
CA VAL A 210 -12.39 -22.91 9.15
C VAL A 210 -13.65 -22.55 9.93
N ARG A 211 -13.64 -21.43 10.67
CA ARG A 211 -14.81 -20.98 11.44
C ARG A 211 -16.01 -20.72 10.53
N ASP A 212 -15.78 -20.06 9.40
CA ASP A 212 -16.84 -19.77 8.42
C ASP A 212 -17.41 -21.04 7.79
N ALA A 213 -16.56 -22.02 7.45
CA ALA A 213 -17.01 -23.30 6.94
C ALA A 213 -17.90 -24.04 7.95
N LEU A 214 -17.49 -24.06 9.22
CA LEU A 214 -18.25 -24.70 10.29
C LEU A 214 -19.59 -23.98 10.56
N GLU A 215 -19.60 -22.65 10.57
CA GLU A 215 -20.83 -21.84 10.75
C GLU A 215 -21.84 -22.10 9.62
N HIS A 216 -21.35 -22.24 8.38
CA HIS A 216 -22.18 -22.58 7.22
C HIS A 216 -22.58 -24.07 7.14
N GLY A 217 -22.23 -24.88 8.14
CA GLY A 217 -22.58 -26.30 8.19
C GLY A 217 -21.88 -27.13 7.11
N HIS A 218 -20.63 -26.81 6.78
CA HIS A 218 -19.81 -27.62 5.87
C HIS A 218 -19.71 -29.06 6.37
N ARG A 219 -19.94 -30.03 5.48
CA ARG A 219 -20.02 -31.48 5.77
C ARG A 219 -18.82 -32.25 5.21
N GLY A 220 -18.16 -31.71 4.20
CA GLY A 220 -16.90 -32.25 3.68
C GLY A 220 -15.78 -32.23 4.74
N PRO A 221 -14.71 -33.02 4.52
CA PRO A 221 -13.56 -33.03 5.42
C PRO A 221 -12.77 -31.72 5.31
N ILE A 222 -12.35 -31.18 6.45
CA ILE A 222 -11.54 -29.98 6.60
C ILE A 222 -10.21 -30.39 7.23
N HIS A 223 -9.12 -30.30 6.48
CA HIS A 223 -7.79 -30.60 6.98
C HIS A 223 -7.00 -29.31 7.23
N LEU A 224 -6.61 -29.04 8.48
CA LEU A 224 -5.79 -27.90 8.84
C LEU A 224 -4.40 -28.35 9.31
N TYR A 225 -3.38 -28.00 8.53
CA TYR A 225 -1.98 -28.21 8.89
C TYR A 225 -1.33 -26.89 9.33
N LEU A 226 -0.89 -26.82 10.60
CA LEU A 226 -0.15 -25.67 11.13
C LEU A 226 1.33 -26.01 11.23
N GLY A 227 2.15 -25.28 10.49
CA GLY A 227 3.60 -25.45 10.49
C GLY A 227 4.32 -24.41 11.35
N ALA A 228 5.20 -24.87 12.22
CA ALA A 228 6.15 -24.04 12.94
C ALA A 228 7.55 -24.67 12.97
N ARG A 229 8.56 -23.87 13.30
CA ARG A 229 9.91 -24.40 13.51
C ARG A 229 10.00 -25.07 14.88
N HIS A 230 9.51 -24.41 15.92
CA HIS A 230 9.52 -24.85 17.32
C HIS A 230 8.11 -24.78 17.91
N ALA A 231 7.89 -25.42 19.06
CA ALA A 231 6.57 -25.59 19.66
C ALA A 231 5.87 -24.26 19.97
N GLU A 232 6.63 -23.21 20.32
CA GLU A 232 6.11 -21.88 20.61
C GLU A 232 5.40 -21.23 19.41
N GLY A 233 5.72 -21.67 18.19
CA GLY A 233 5.04 -21.22 16.98
C GLY A 233 3.66 -21.86 16.75
N LEU A 234 3.27 -22.85 17.56
CA LEU A 234 1.94 -23.46 17.57
C LEU A 234 1.02 -22.76 18.60
N TYR A 235 0.96 -21.43 18.55
CA TYR A 235 0.41 -20.54 19.59
C TYR A 235 -1.11 -20.62 19.87
N GLN A 236 -1.81 -21.57 19.25
CA GLN A 236 -3.24 -21.86 19.42
C GLN A 236 -3.50 -23.39 19.43
N ASP A 237 -2.48 -24.20 19.74
CA ASP A 237 -2.55 -25.67 19.61
C ASP A 237 -3.74 -26.25 20.40
N ASP A 238 -3.89 -25.87 21.68
CA ASP A 238 -4.97 -26.37 22.53
C ASP A 238 -6.36 -25.97 22.01
N ALA A 239 -6.52 -24.72 21.56
CA ALA A 239 -7.78 -24.24 21.00
C ALA A 239 -8.15 -24.96 19.70
N LEU A 240 -7.16 -25.21 18.82
CA LEU A 240 -7.37 -25.95 17.57
C LEU A 240 -7.66 -27.43 17.81
N ARG A 241 -7.05 -28.05 18.82
CA ARG A 241 -7.37 -29.41 19.25
C ARG A 241 -8.78 -29.51 19.80
N ALA A 242 -9.19 -28.55 20.65
CA ALA A 242 -10.55 -28.49 21.17
C ALA A 242 -11.56 -28.31 20.04
N LEU A 243 -11.28 -27.42 19.07
CA LEU A 243 -12.13 -27.22 17.90
C LEU A 243 -12.24 -28.49 17.05
N SER A 244 -11.12 -29.17 16.78
CA SER A 244 -11.10 -30.44 16.03
C SER A 244 -11.84 -31.56 16.77
N ALA A 245 -11.77 -31.61 18.10
CA ALA A 245 -12.52 -32.58 18.91
C ALA A 245 -14.04 -32.32 18.90
N ALA A 246 -14.46 -31.05 18.80
CA ALA A 246 -15.86 -30.65 18.72
C ALA A 246 -16.50 -30.91 17.33
N HIS A 247 -15.70 -30.99 16.28
CA HIS A 247 -16.16 -31.10 14.90
C HIS A 247 -15.55 -32.33 14.19
N PRO A 248 -16.30 -33.43 14.00
CA PRO A 248 -15.78 -34.69 13.45
C PRO A 248 -15.16 -34.58 12.05
N ASN A 249 -15.59 -33.60 11.25
CA ASN A 249 -15.06 -33.34 9.92
C ASN A 249 -13.84 -32.40 9.92
N LEU A 250 -13.42 -31.85 11.05
CA LEU A 250 -12.21 -31.04 11.17
C LEU A 250 -11.05 -31.89 11.67
N HIS A 251 -9.97 -31.94 10.88
CA HIS A 251 -8.75 -32.66 11.18
C HIS A 251 -7.58 -31.69 11.31
N TYR A 252 -7.22 -31.38 12.56
CA TYR A 252 -6.05 -30.54 12.84
C TYR A 252 -4.76 -31.38 12.94
N ARG A 253 -3.67 -30.86 12.36
CA ARG A 253 -2.34 -31.51 12.32
C ARG A 253 -1.21 -30.50 12.58
N PRO A 254 -0.69 -30.43 13.83
CA PRO A 254 0.49 -29.62 14.13
C PRO A 254 1.75 -30.25 13.54
N CYS A 255 2.59 -29.43 12.92
CA CYS A 255 3.83 -29.86 12.26
C CYS A 255 5.02 -29.03 12.73
N LEU A 256 6.07 -29.69 13.21
CA LEU A 256 7.31 -29.04 13.62
C LEU A 256 8.47 -29.44 12.72
N SER A 257 9.07 -28.46 12.05
CA SER A 257 10.19 -28.73 11.14
C SER A 257 11.52 -29.00 11.85
N SER A 258 11.62 -28.73 13.16
CA SER A 258 12.81 -29.03 13.97
C SER A 258 12.82 -30.46 14.53
N LEU A 259 11.67 -31.14 14.53
CA LEU A 259 11.59 -32.51 15.02
C LEU A 259 12.25 -33.49 14.04
N ALA A 260 13.01 -34.43 14.59
CA ALA A 260 13.62 -35.52 13.81
C ALA A 260 12.62 -36.65 13.50
N ARG A 261 11.62 -36.84 14.37
CA ARG A 261 10.58 -37.87 14.29
C ARG A 261 9.30 -37.35 14.95
N ASP A 262 8.17 -37.96 14.62
CA ASP A 262 6.87 -37.61 15.22
C ASP A 262 6.92 -37.75 16.75
N GLU A 263 6.24 -36.84 17.44
CA GLU A 263 6.11 -36.82 18.90
C GLU A 263 4.63 -36.71 19.27
N GLY A 264 4.04 -37.83 19.70
CA GLY A 264 2.60 -37.92 19.93
C GLY A 264 1.82 -37.58 18.65
N ASP A 265 0.96 -36.56 18.74
CA ASP A 265 0.17 -36.07 17.61
C ASP A 265 0.91 -35.03 16.75
N ILE A 266 2.10 -34.59 17.15
CA ILE A 266 2.89 -33.60 16.42
C ILE A 266 3.73 -34.31 15.35
N ARG A 267 3.57 -33.87 14.11
CA ARG A 267 4.28 -34.45 12.95
C ARG A 267 5.63 -33.78 12.73
N ALA A 268 6.64 -34.59 12.44
CA ALA A 268 7.96 -34.08 12.06
C ALA A 268 7.99 -33.63 10.59
N GLY A 269 8.43 -32.38 10.38
CA GLY A 269 8.64 -31.82 9.05
C GLY A 269 7.80 -30.57 8.77
N ARG A 270 7.84 -30.13 7.52
CA ARG A 270 7.09 -28.95 7.06
C ARG A 270 5.65 -29.33 6.77
N ALA A 271 4.71 -28.47 7.20
CA ALA A 271 3.27 -28.71 7.10
C ALA A 271 2.80 -29.17 5.70
N HIS A 272 3.18 -28.47 4.63
CA HIS A 272 2.81 -28.85 3.26
C HIS A 272 3.38 -30.21 2.82
N THR A 273 4.57 -30.57 3.29
CA THR A 273 5.19 -31.89 3.01
C THR A 273 4.48 -33.00 3.76
N VAL A 274 4.05 -32.75 5.00
CA VAL A 274 3.25 -33.71 5.79
C VAL A 274 1.87 -33.88 5.13
N ALA A 275 1.19 -32.78 4.78
CA ALA A 275 -0.08 -32.83 4.07
C ALA A 275 -0.01 -33.64 2.77
N ALA A 276 1.05 -33.47 1.98
CA ALA A 276 1.25 -34.24 0.74
C ALA A 276 1.62 -35.72 0.94
N LYS A 277 2.01 -36.13 2.15
CA LYS A 277 2.18 -37.55 2.51
C LYS A 277 0.85 -38.15 2.95
N ASP A 278 0.08 -37.40 3.74
CA ASP A 278 -1.22 -37.84 4.27
C ASP A 278 -2.29 -37.89 3.17
N LEU A 279 -2.22 -36.98 2.19
CA LEU A 279 -3.20 -36.81 1.12
C LEU A 279 -2.50 -36.99 -0.25
N SER A 280 -2.80 -38.09 -0.93
CA SER A 280 -2.14 -38.50 -2.17
C SER A 280 -2.77 -37.90 -3.44
N ASP A 281 -4.09 -37.80 -3.50
CA ASP A 281 -4.86 -37.19 -4.60
C ASP A 281 -5.71 -36.03 -4.06
N LEU A 282 -5.51 -34.85 -4.64
CA LEU A 282 -6.19 -33.61 -4.28
C LEU A 282 -7.14 -33.13 -5.40
N THR A 283 -7.49 -34.00 -6.35
CA THR A 283 -8.48 -33.69 -7.38
C THR A 283 -9.83 -33.33 -6.74
N GLY A 284 -10.36 -32.15 -7.07
CA GLY A 284 -11.62 -31.64 -6.52
C GLY A 284 -11.51 -31.03 -5.12
N TRP A 285 -10.32 -31.00 -4.51
CA TRP A 285 -10.10 -30.31 -3.25
C TRP A 285 -9.97 -28.81 -3.46
N ARG A 286 -10.48 -28.04 -2.50
CA ARG A 286 -10.17 -26.61 -2.38
C ARG A 286 -9.06 -26.41 -1.36
N VAL A 287 -8.03 -25.67 -1.75
CA VAL A 287 -6.79 -25.53 -1.00
C VAL A 287 -6.53 -24.07 -0.65
N HIS A 288 -6.29 -23.81 0.63
CA HIS A 288 -6.02 -22.49 1.19
C HIS A 288 -4.62 -22.47 1.82
N LEU A 289 -3.72 -21.64 1.30
CA LEU A 289 -2.32 -21.56 1.74
C LEU A 289 -1.97 -20.18 2.28
N ALA A 290 -1.58 -20.07 3.55
CA ALA A 290 -1.27 -18.77 4.18
C ALA A 290 0.02 -18.78 5.03
N GLY A 291 0.72 -17.64 5.06
CA GLY A 291 1.95 -17.46 5.84
C GLY A 291 3.19 -17.32 4.97
N LEU A 292 4.31 -17.94 5.34
CA LEU A 292 5.62 -17.69 4.70
C LEU A 292 5.57 -17.86 3.17
N PRO A 293 6.07 -16.90 2.35
CA PRO A 293 5.94 -16.97 0.89
C PRO A 293 6.63 -18.20 0.28
N ALA A 294 7.78 -18.60 0.85
CA ALA A 294 8.48 -19.81 0.43
C ALA A 294 7.65 -21.08 0.69
N MET A 295 6.86 -21.11 1.78
CA MET A 295 5.94 -22.20 2.06
C MET A 295 4.79 -22.21 1.07
N VAL A 296 4.14 -21.05 0.86
CA VAL A 296 3.00 -20.91 -0.07
C VAL A 296 3.40 -21.32 -1.50
N SER A 297 4.55 -20.86 -1.98
CA SER A 297 5.06 -21.20 -3.31
C SER A 297 5.35 -22.69 -3.46
N ALA A 298 6.08 -23.29 -2.50
CA ALA A 298 6.39 -24.71 -2.53
C ALA A 298 5.12 -25.60 -2.44
N ALA A 299 4.18 -25.24 -1.56
CA ALA A 299 2.92 -25.93 -1.40
C ALA A 299 2.03 -25.82 -2.66
N SER A 300 1.96 -24.63 -3.27
CA SER A 300 1.20 -24.40 -4.51
C SER A 300 1.70 -25.30 -5.64
N ALA A 301 3.02 -25.34 -5.88
CA ALA A 301 3.61 -26.21 -6.90
C ALA A 301 3.34 -27.70 -6.60
N LEU A 302 3.49 -28.10 -5.34
CA LEU A 302 3.29 -29.48 -4.89
C LEU A 302 1.83 -29.94 -5.07
N PHE A 303 0.86 -29.12 -4.67
CA PHE A 303 -0.55 -29.52 -4.70
C PHE A 303 -1.16 -29.45 -6.09
N ARG A 304 -0.69 -28.54 -6.97
CA ARG A 304 -1.02 -28.60 -8.41
C ARG A 304 -0.57 -29.91 -9.03
N ALA A 305 0.64 -30.38 -8.70
CA ALA A 305 1.13 -31.69 -9.15
C ALA A 305 0.32 -32.89 -8.59
N ARG A 306 -0.57 -32.65 -7.62
CA ARG A 306 -1.48 -33.65 -7.03
C ARG A 306 -2.95 -33.46 -7.44
N GLY A 307 -3.24 -32.65 -8.45
CA GLY A 307 -4.58 -32.54 -9.05
C GLY A 307 -5.39 -31.31 -8.65
N VAL A 308 -4.83 -30.41 -7.82
CA VAL A 308 -5.51 -29.14 -7.51
C VAL A 308 -5.51 -28.24 -8.74
N VAL A 309 -6.69 -27.76 -9.13
CA VAL A 309 -6.87 -26.81 -10.23
C VAL A 309 -6.71 -25.37 -9.76
N GLU A 310 -6.34 -24.47 -10.65
CA GLU A 310 -6.05 -23.06 -10.28
C GLU A 310 -7.24 -22.36 -9.62
N SER A 311 -8.47 -22.63 -10.06
CA SER A 311 -9.69 -22.05 -9.48
C SER A 311 -10.00 -22.50 -8.05
N ASP A 312 -9.35 -23.58 -7.60
CA ASP A 312 -9.52 -24.14 -6.26
C ASP A 312 -8.29 -23.90 -5.37
N LEU A 313 -7.28 -23.21 -5.87
CA LEU A 313 -6.09 -22.84 -5.10
C LEU A 313 -6.16 -21.37 -4.68
N VAL A 314 -6.33 -21.13 -3.38
CA VAL A 314 -6.43 -19.81 -2.77
C VAL A 314 -5.20 -19.57 -1.91
N VAL A 315 -4.49 -18.46 -2.14
CA VAL A 315 -3.20 -18.19 -1.50
C VAL A 315 -3.14 -16.80 -0.87
N ASP A 316 -2.51 -16.72 0.30
CA ASP A 316 -2.25 -15.47 1.03
C ASP A 316 -0.81 -15.49 1.58
N PRO A 317 0.19 -15.22 0.71
CA PRO A 317 1.59 -15.16 1.13
C PRO A 317 1.83 -13.92 1.98
N PHE A 318 2.23 -14.12 3.23
CA PHE A 318 2.61 -13.06 4.13
C PHE A 318 4.03 -12.68 3.80
N GLU A 319 4.17 -11.70 2.92
CA GLU A 319 5.44 -11.04 2.74
C GLU A 319 5.88 -10.60 4.14
N ALA A 320 6.97 -11.22 4.64
CA ALA A 320 7.77 -10.55 5.64
C ALA A 320 7.96 -9.13 5.11
N PRO A 321 8.04 -8.09 5.97
CA PRO A 321 8.69 -6.90 5.49
C PRO A 321 9.98 -7.41 4.87
N ALA A 322 10.12 -7.29 3.55
CA ALA A 322 11.45 -7.24 2.99
C ALA A 322 12.14 -6.27 3.93
N ALA A 323 13.25 -6.71 4.55
CA ALA A 323 14.21 -5.81 5.17
C ALA A 323 14.15 -4.55 4.35
N HIS A 324 13.55 -3.49 4.91
CA HIS A 324 12.85 -2.45 4.15
C HIS A 324 13.73 -2.18 2.93
N PRO A 325 13.35 -2.45 1.66
CA PRO A 325 14.29 -2.21 0.56
C PRO A 325 14.63 -0.71 0.47
N VAL A 326 13.91 0.12 1.25
CA VAL A 326 14.06 1.56 1.44
C VAL A 326 14.73 1.94 2.77
N ALA A 327 15.04 1.01 3.68
CA ALA A 327 15.76 1.29 4.95
C ALA A 327 17.01 0.43 5.12
N ASP A 328 17.00 -0.83 4.68
CA ASP A 328 18.18 -1.70 4.75
C ASP A 328 19.08 -1.59 3.50
N ALA A 329 18.55 -1.18 2.34
CA ALA A 329 19.39 -0.72 1.23
C ALA A 329 19.99 0.68 1.48
N ILE A 330 19.44 1.44 2.45
CA ILE A 330 20.02 2.69 2.95
C ILE A 330 21.04 2.40 4.05
N ALA A 331 20.81 1.41 4.90
CA ALA A 331 21.69 1.09 6.03
C ALA A 331 23.07 0.57 5.62
N ALA A 332 23.21 -0.06 4.45
CA ALA A 332 24.49 -0.63 4.04
C ALA A 332 25.55 0.42 3.64
N HIS A 333 25.21 1.71 3.47
CA HIS A 333 26.14 2.77 3.06
C HIS A 333 26.08 4.04 3.94
N ILE A 334 25.70 3.89 5.21
CA ILE A 334 25.81 5.00 6.19
C ILE A 334 27.26 5.11 6.65
N VAL A 335 28.02 5.94 5.95
CA VAL A 335 29.10 6.72 6.58
C VAL A 335 28.44 7.98 7.14
N GLU A 336 28.91 8.42 8.32
CA GLU A 336 28.47 9.60 9.08
C GLU A 336 27.69 10.66 8.30
N ALA A 337 26.56 11.10 8.87
CA ALA A 337 25.73 12.16 8.32
C ALA A 337 26.55 13.43 8.03
N ALA A 338 26.80 13.68 6.74
CA ALA A 338 27.38 14.95 6.32
C ALA A 338 26.34 16.06 6.48
N ALA A 339 26.75 17.15 7.13
CA ALA A 339 25.95 18.36 7.23
C ALA A 339 25.52 18.85 5.83
N PRO A 340 24.30 19.41 5.68
CA PRO A 340 23.86 19.96 4.40
C PRO A 340 24.86 21.02 3.91
N PRO A 341 25.17 21.08 2.61
CA PRO A 341 26.00 22.15 2.06
C PRO A 341 25.35 23.51 2.34
N SER A 342 26.17 24.47 2.77
CA SER A 342 25.71 25.81 3.20
C SER A 342 25.16 26.65 2.04
N GLU A 343 25.48 26.32 0.78
CA GLU A 343 25.07 27.06 -0.41
C GLU A 343 24.70 26.11 -1.57
N GLU A 344 23.67 26.48 -2.35
CA GLU A 344 23.29 25.77 -3.58
C GLU A 344 24.36 25.88 -4.67
N VAL A 345 24.54 24.83 -5.47
CA VAL A 345 25.48 24.89 -6.58
C VAL A 345 25.01 25.96 -7.60
N PRO A 346 25.89 26.88 -8.06
CA PRO A 346 25.54 27.87 -9.09
C PRO A 346 24.99 27.20 -10.36
N GLN A 347 24.10 27.89 -11.09
CA GLN A 347 23.67 27.36 -12.38
C GLN A 347 24.89 27.27 -13.32
N PRO A 348 25.02 26.19 -14.10
CA PRO A 348 26.08 26.08 -15.08
C PRO A 348 25.89 27.16 -16.16
N VAL A 349 26.98 27.49 -16.83
CA VAL A 349 26.95 28.40 -17.99
C VAL A 349 26.12 27.72 -19.09
N PRO A 350 25.22 28.45 -19.78
CA PRO A 350 24.46 27.90 -20.89
C PRO A 350 25.34 27.24 -21.96
N ASP A 351 24.84 26.14 -22.54
CA ASP A 351 25.52 25.37 -23.57
C ASP A 351 24.69 25.36 -24.87
N PRO A 352 24.77 26.43 -25.68
CA PRO A 352 24.00 26.54 -26.92
C PRO A 352 24.43 25.52 -27.99
N GLU A 353 25.67 25.02 -27.94
CA GLU A 353 26.15 23.97 -28.84
C GLU A 353 25.45 22.64 -28.55
N LEU A 354 25.34 22.26 -27.26
CA LEU A 354 24.58 21.09 -26.85
C LEU A 354 23.09 21.24 -27.16
N TRP A 355 22.53 22.44 -27.01
CA TRP A 355 21.14 22.72 -27.42
C TRP A 355 20.91 22.54 -28.92
N ALA A 356 21.84 23.02 -29.75
CA ALA A 356 21.79 22.83 -31.19
C ALA A 356 21.94 21.34 -31.57
N ALA A 357 22.82 20.61 -30.89
CA ALA A 357 23.00 19.16 -31.10
C ALA A 357 21.75 18.33 -30.74
N LEU A 358 20.90 18.84 -29.85
CA LEU A 358 19.58 18.27 -29.53
C LEU A 358 18.46 18.66 -30.51
N GLY A 359 18.80 19.31 -31.63
CA GLY A 359 17.82 19.77 -32.61
C GLY A 359 16.89 20.83 -32.04
N GLU A 360 17.44 21.76 -31.24
CA GLU A 360 16.68 22.80 -30.55
C GLU A 360 15.53 22.26 -29.68
N GLY A 361 15.78 21.12 -29.02
CA GLY A 361 14.82 20.45 -28.16
C GLY A 361 14.01 19.34 -28.84
N GLY A 362 14.08 19.23 -30.17
CA GLY A 362 13.39 18.19 -30.94
C GLY A 362 13.78 16.76 -30.53
N LEU A 363 15.04 16.53 -30.16
CA LEU A 363 15.49 15.25 -29.62
C LEU A 363 15.29 15.13 -28.11
N LEU A 364 15.20 16.24 -27.38
CA LEU A 364 15.13 16.24 -25.93
C LEU A 364 13.82 15.61 -25.42
N LEU A 365 12.68 15.98 -26.00
CA LEU A 365 11.38 15.45 -25.60
C LEU A 365 11.28 13.91 -25.76
N PRO A 366 11.57 13.30 -26.92
CA PRO A 366 11.48 11.84 -27.08
C PRO A 366 12.52 11.08 -26.23
N ILE A 367 13.71 11.66 -25.99
CA ILE A 367 14.68 11.13 -25.02
C ILE A 367 14.04 11.06 -23.62
N LEU A 368 13.42 12.16 -23.17
CA LEU A 368 12.79 12.22 -21.85
C LEU A 368 11.58 11.28 -21.75
N GLU A 369 10.75 11.18 -22.78
CA GLU A 369 9.62 10.24 -22.81
C GLU A 369 10.09 8.80 -22.63
N THR A 370 11.12 8.40 -23.37
CA THR A 370 11.64 7.04 -23.31
C THR A 370 12.37 6.76 -22.00
N PHE A 371 13.16 7.73 -21.51
CA PHE A 371 13.81 7.63 -20.23
C PHE A 371 12.80 7.50 -19.08
N TYR A 372 11.78 8.37 -19.05
CA TYR A 372 10.78 8.33 -18.00
C TYR A 372 9.81 7.17 -18.11
N ALA A 373 9.63 6.55 -19.28
CA ALA A 373 8.97 5.25 -19.37
C ALA A 373 9.75 4.18 -18.58
N GLN A 374 11.08 4.15 -18.73
CA GLN A 374 11.95 3.23 -17.96
C GLN A 374 11.96 3.58 -16.48
N VAL A 375 12.10 4.85 -16.10
CA VAL A 375 12.06 5.30 -14.69
C VAL A 375 10.80 4.84 -13.95
N PHE A 376 9.64 4.91 -14.59
CA PHE A 376 8.36 4.58 -13.95
C PHE A 376 8.10 3.07 -13.86
N GLU A 377 8.79 2.27 -14.66
CA GLU A 377 8.79 0.80 -14.58
C GLU A 377 9.92 0.26 -13.69
N ASP A 378 10.93 1.08 -13.43
CA ASP A 378 12.11 0.71 -12.67
C ASP A 378 11.80 0.64 -11.16
N PRO A 379 12.03 -0.50 -10.49
CA PRO A 379 11.68 -0.66 -9.07
C PRO A 379 12.55 0.19 -8.12
N LEU A 380 13.72 0.67 -8.55
CA LEU A 380 14.59 1.52 -7.73
C LEU A 380 14.25 3.00 -7.86
N LEU A 381 13.80 3.44 -9.04
CA LEU A 381 13.55 4.85 -9.33
C LEU A 381 12.06 5.26 -9.23
N SER A 382 11.13 4.38 -9.58
CA SER A 382 9.68 4.65 -9.56
C SER A 382 9.13 5.13 -8.19
N PRO A 383 9.65 4.71 -7.01
CA PRO A 383 9.14 5.21 -5.72
C PRO A 383 9.29 6.72 -5.52
N TYR A 384 10.30 7.35 -6.12
CA TYR A 384 10.54 8.81 -6.03
C TYR A 384 9.51 9.64 -6.81
N PHE A 385 8.69 8.99 -7.63
CA PHE A 385 7.67 9.63 -8.45
C PHE A 385 6.24 9.33 -7.95
N HIS A 386 6.09 8.77 -6.74
CA HIS A 386 4.79 8.55 -6.11
C HIS A 386 4.00 9.87 -6.00
N GLY A 387 2.80 9.92 -6.60
CA GLY A 387 1.97 11.13 -6.68
C GLY A 387 2.36 12.14 -7.78
N SER A 388 3.36 11.84 -8.61
CA SER A 388 3.68 12.59 -9.83
C SER A 388 3.31 11.80 -11.08
N THR A 389 2.79 12.46 -12.11
CA THR A 389 2.59 11.82 -13.42
C THR A 389 3.88 11.82 -14.21
N ARG A 390 4.03 10.83 -15.09
CA ARG A 390 5.14 10.75 -16.05
C ARG A 390 5.25 12.02 -16.90
N GLN A 391 4.11 12.50 -17.39
CA GLN A 391 4.02 13.73 -18.19
C GLN A 391 4.55 14.95 -17.43
N ARG A 392 4.13 15.14 -16.17
CA ARG A 392 4.58 16.26 -15.33
C ARG A 392 6.09 16.22 -15.06
N ALA A 393 6.66 15.02 -14.89
CA ALA A 393 8.10 14.84 -14.70
C ALA A 393 8.89 15.22 -15.98
N ILE A 394 8.42 14.78 -17.14
CA ILE A 394 8.99 15.11 -18.45
C ILE A 394 8.96 16.63 -18.67
N GLU A 395 7.81 17.28 -18.51
CA GLU A 395 7.66 18.71 -18.74
C GLU A 395 8.54 19.56 -17.82
N LYS A 396 8.61 19.21 -16.53
CA LYS A 396 9.48 19.90 -15.56
C LYS A 396 10.95 19.80 -15.96
N VAL A 397 11.42 18.59 -16.28
CA VAL A 397 12.82 18.40 -16.65
C VAL A 397 13.14 19.00 -18.01
N TYR A 398 12.19 18.96 -18.97
CA TYR A 398 12.33 19.66 -20.25
C TYR A 398 12.54 21.16 -20.05
N SER A 399 11.65 21.82 -19.30
CA SER A 399 11.75 23.25 -19.04
C SER A 399 13.02 23.62 -18.26
N PHE A 400 13.41 22.79 -17.28
CA PHE A 400 14.66 22.95 -16.55
C PHE A 400 15.88 22.89 -17.48
N LEU A 401 15.97 21.86 -18.32
CA LEU A 401 17.07 21.68 -19.26
C LEU A 401 17.08 22.76 -20.35
N HIS A 402 15.92 23.17 -20.87
CA HIS A 402 15.83 24.28 -21.82
C HIS A 402 16.41 25.57 -21.21
N GLN A 403 16.05 25.88 -19.96
CA GLN A 403 16.62 27.03 -19.25
C GLN A 403 18.12 26.88 -19.03
N VAL A 404 18.57 25.72 -18.57
CA VAL A 404 19.98 25.47 -18.28
C VAL A 404 20.84 25.57 -19.55
N LEU A 405 20.38 25.00 -20.67
CA LEU A 405 21.15 24.94 -21.91
C LEU A 405 21.10 26.25 -22.70
N THR A 406 20.01 27.01 -22.63
CA THR A 406 19.84 28.25 -23.43
C THR A 406 20.01 29.54 -22.63
N GLY A 407 19.94 29.46 -21.30
CA GLY A 407 19.86 30.62 -20.41
C GLY A 407 18.49 31.33 -20.40
N LYS A 408 17.51 30.87 -21.19
CA LYS A 408 16.17 31.47 -21.23
C LYS A 408 15.38 31.08 -19.97
N LYS A 409 14.82 32.07 -19.29
CA LYS A 409 14.04 31.86 -18.05
C LYS A 409 12.66 31.26 -18.36
N VAL A 410 12.58 29.93 -18.44
CA VAL A 410 11.34 29.18 -18.76
C VAL A 410 10.94 28.18 -17.68
N TYR A 411 11.79 27.94 -16.67
CA TYR A 411 11.52 27.00 -15.58
C TYR A 411 11.13 27.75 -14.31
N PHE A 412 9.94 27.43 -13.79
CA PHE A 412 9.35 28.07 -12.62
C PHE A 412 9.34 27.17 -11.37
N GLY A 413 10.03 26.03 -11.42
CA GLY A 413 10.13 25.09 -10.30
C GLY A 413 11.32 25.34 -9.38
N ASP A 414 11.39 24.55 -8.31
CA ASP A 414 12.52 24.57 -7.39
C ASP A 414 13.82 24.10 -8.06
N ARG A 415 14.95 24.66 -7.63
CA ARG A 415 16.29 24.20 -8.03
C ARG A 415 16.60 22.83 -7.42
N PRO A 416 17.58 22.07 -7.95
CA PRO A 416 17.81 20.69 -7.52
C PRO A 416 17.90 20.46 -6.01
N ARG A 417 18.55 21.36 -5.25
CA ARG A 417 18.62 21.26 -3.78
C ARG A 417 17.25 21.22 -3.12
N ASN A 418 16.41 22.20 -3.45
CA ASN A 418 15.05 22.29 -2.94
C ASN A 418 14.13 21.24 -3.58
N ALA A 419 14.21 20.99 -4.89
CA ALA A 419 13.35 20.04 -5.58
C ALA A 419 13.51 18.61 -5.03
N HIS A 420 14.71 18.26 -4.57
CA HIS A 420 15.03 16.95 -4.00
C HIS A 420 15.17 17.02 -2.48
N HIS A 421 14.78 18.11 -1.79
CA HIS A 421 15.12 18.33 -0.37
C HIS A 421 14.67 17.17 0.54
N TRP A 422 13.57 16.51 0.20
CA TRP A 422 12.99 15.37 0.92
C TRP A 422 13.45 13.99 0.42
N MET A 423 14.10 13.92 -0.75
CA MET A 423 14.53 12.67 -1.38
C MET A 423 15.92 12.26 -0.91
N THR A 424 16.04 11.14 -0.20
CA THR A 424 17.34 10.52 0.12
C THR A 424 17.85 9.79 -1.12
N ILE A 425 18.79 10.40 -1.85
CA ILE A 425 19.38 9.85 -3.09
C ILE A 425 20.84 9.53 -2.79
N SER A 426 21.22 8.26 -2.88
CA SER A 426 22.61 7.83 -2.68
C SER A 426 23.46 8.11 -3.92
N ASN A 427 24.80 8.07 -3.78
CA ASN A 427 25.70 8.14 -4.93
C ASN A 427 25.38 7.04 -5.95
N GLN A 428 25.17 5.81 -5.49
CA GLN A 428 24.84 4.66 -6.33
C GLN A 428 23.54 4.85 -7.10
N LEU A 429 22.50 5.38 -6.45
CA LEU A 429 21.22 5.62 -7.11
C LEU A 429 21.31 6.74 -8.14
N PHE A 430 22.08 7.80 -7.84
CA PHE A 430 22.38 8.86 -8.78
C PHE A 430 23.11 8.30 -10.02
N ASP A 431 24.16 7.51 -9.82
CA ASP A 431 24.93 6.89 -10.90
C ASP A 431 24.08 5.94 -11.75
N TYR A 432 23.27 5.10 -11.10
CA TYR A 432 22.35 4.19 -11.76
C TYR A 432 21.37 4.95 -12.68
N ARG A 433 20.79 6.03 -12.18
CA ARG A 433 19.89 6.90 -12.95
C ARG A 433 20.62 7.56 -14.12
N GLU A 434 21.83 8.07 -13.91
CA GLU A 434 22.65 8.70 -14.96
C GLU A 434 22.98 7.72 -16.09
N ASP A 435 23.37 6.50 -15.74
CA ASP A 435 23.69 5.49 -16.74
C ASP A 435 22.46 5.06 -17.53
N MET A 436 21.31 4.91 -16.88
CA MET A 436 20.04 4.69 -17.58
C MET A 436 19.71 5.85 -18.52
N PHE A 437 19.86 7.10 -18.06
CA PHE A 437 19.60 8.30 -18.87
C PHE A 437 20.47 8.34 -20.11
N PHE A 438 21.78 8.19 -19.96
CA PHE A 438 22.71 8.27 -21.07
C PHE A 438 22.70 7.05 -21.99
N ALA A 439 22.24 5.88 -21.52
CA ALA A 439 21.92 4.77 -22.40
C ALA A 439 20.78 5.14 -23.38
N VAL A 440 19.75 5.85 -22.89
CA VAL A 440 18.69 6.38 -23.76
C VAL A 440 19.25 7.43 -24.72
N VAL A 441 20.03 8.40 -24.24
CA VAL A 441 20.62 9.45 -25.10
C VAL A 441 21.45 8.87 -26.25
N ARG A 442 22.29 7.85 -25.98
CA ARG A 442 23.08 7.16 -27.03
C ARG A 442 22.21 6.51 -28.10
N ARG A 443 21.09 5.89 -27.71
CA ARG A 443 20.14 5.28 -28.65
C ARG A 443 19.48 6.33 -29.58
N TYR A 444 19.34 7.56 -29.10
CA TYR A 444 18.84 8.68 -29.91
C TYR A 444 19.94 9.36 -30.76
N GLY A 445 21.16 8.84 -30.76
CA GLY A 445 22.21 9.23 -31.72
C GLY A 445 22.97 10.51 -31.40
N LEU A 446 22.89 11.03 -30.16
CA LEU A 446 23.72 12.16 -29.76
C LEU A 446 25.21 11.76 -29.70
N ALA A 447 26.09 12.58 -30.25
CA ALA A 447 27.53 12.28 -30.30
C ALA A 447 28.17 12.20 -28.90
N GLU A 448 29.13 11.30 -28.70
CA GLU A 448 29.76 11.06 -27.39
C GLU A 448 30.37 12.33 -26.75
N PRO A 449 31.04 13.24 -27.48
CA PRO A 449 31.50 14.51 -26.89
C PRO A 449 30.38 15.39 -26.33
N MET A 450 29.19 15.34 -26.93
CA MET A 450 28.01 16.08 -26.43
C MET A 450 27.40 15.38 -25.21
N ILE A 451 27.43 14.05 -25.18
CA ILE A 451 27.03 13.23 -24.02
C ILE A 451 27.93 13.52 -22.82
N GLU A 452 29.25 13.58 -23.01
CA GLU A 452 30.21 13.91 -21.97
C GLU A 452 29.98 15.31 -21.38
N ARG A 453 29.72 16.31 -22.24
CA ARG A 453 29.36 17.67 -21.79
C ARG A 453 28.08 17.67 -20.96
N TRP A 454 27.04 16.97 -21.41
CA TRP A 454 25.78 16.88 -20.67
C TRP A 454 25.97 16.15 -19.33
N ARG A 455 26.73 15.06 -19.30
CA ARG A 455 27.03 14.32 -18.07
C ARG A 455 27.80 15.19 -17.08
N ALA A 456 28.80 15.94 -17.55
CA ALA A 456 29.54 16.89 -16.72
C ALA A 456 28.64 18.00 -16.15
N MET A 457 27.67 18.49 -16.94
CA MET A 457 26.68 19.47 -16.48
C MET A 457 25.77 18.89 -15.39
N GLN A 458 25.23 17.68 -15.54
CA GLN A 458 24.37 17.05 -14.53
C GLN A 458 25.14 16.72 -13.24
N ALA A 459 26.39 16.25 -13.37
CA ALA A 459 27.26 15.93 -12.24
C ALA A 459 27.53 17.13 -11.32
N ARG A 460 27.47 18.37 -11.83
CA ARG A 460 27.58 19.58 -11.00
C ARG A 460 26.51 19.67 -9.92
N TYR A 461 25.30 19.15 -10.17
CA TYR A 461 24.21 19.16 -9.20
C TYR A 461 24.28 18.01 -8.18
N ARG A 462 25.28 17.11 -8.28
CA ARG A 462 25.42 16.00 -7.35
C ARG A 462 25.42 16.46 -5.88
N PRO A 463 26.13 17.52 -5.46
CA PRO A 463 26.11 18.00 -4.07
C PRO A 463 24.74 18.50 -3.60
N ASP A 464 23.87 18.91 -4.51
CA ASP A 464 22.50 19.39 -4.20
C ASP A 464 21.48 18.25 -4.13
N ILE A 465 21.80 17.08 -4.70
CA ILE A 465 20.86 15.98 -4.87
C ILE A 465 21.20 14.81 -3.94
N VAL A 466 22.48 14.42 -3.91
CA VAL A 466 22.94 13.24 -3.18
C VAL A 466 23.10 13.54 -1.70
N LYS A 467 22.40 12.75 -0.87
CA LYS A 467 22.39 12.92 0.58
C LYS A 467 21.94 11.65 1.30
N SER A 468 22.40 11.50 2.53
CA SER A 468 22.05 10.38 3.42
C SER A 468 20.82 10.66 4.31
N ALA A 469 20.32 11.89 4.34
CA ALA A 469 19.12 12.29 5.06
C ALA A 469 18.43 13.51 4.39
N PRO A 470 17.12 13.73 4.59
CA PRO A 470 16.42 14.92 4.11
C PRO A 470 17.03 16.23 4.60
N TRP A 471 16.94 17.28 3.77
CA TRP A 471 17.37 18.63 4.11
C TRP A 471 16.19 19.60 4.17
N PRO A 472 16.22 20.59 5.08
CA PRO A 472 15.30 21.72 5.07
C PRO A 472 15.26 22.40 3.69
N LYS A 473 14.06 22.76 3.25
CA LYS A 473 13.90 23.64 2.09
C LYS A 473 14.38 25.04 2.47
N ILE A 474 15.20 25.67 1.62
CA ILE A 474 15.62 27.06 1.84
C ILE A 474 14.71 27.97 1.02
N VAL A 475 13.97 28.86 1.67
CA VAL A 475 13.10 29.82 1.00
C VAL A 475 13.48 31.21 1.50
N HIS A 476 13.85 32.11 0.58
CA HIS A 476 14.32 33.47 0.91
C HIS A 476 15.51 33.55 1.89
N GLY A 477 16.40 32.55 1.88
CA GLY A 477 17.57 32.50 2.76
C GLY A 477 17.29 31.90 4.14
N GLU A 478 16.03 31.54 4.42
CA GLU A 478 15.62 30.90 5.67
C GLU A 478 15.40 29.40 5.45
N ALA A 479 15.91 28.60 6.38
CA ALA A 479 15.64 27.17 6.41
C ALA A 479 14.23 26.93 6.96
N LEU A 480 13.31 26.48 6.12
CA LEU A 480 11.99 26.05 6.55
C LEU A 480 12.12 24.71 7.30
N PRO A 481 11.52 24.58 8.49
CA PRO A 481 11.47 23.30 9.18
C PRO A 481 10.97 22.17 8.25
N LEU A 482 11.59 21.00 8.34
CA LEU A 482 11.23 19.81 7.57
C LEU A 482 9.78 19.35 7.82
N ASP A 483 9.25 19.73 8.97
CA ASP A 483 7.90 19.44 9.44
C ASP A 483 7.48 20.49 10.47
N GLY A 484 6.19 20.61 10.75
CA GLY A 484 5.65 21.58 11.71
C GLY A 484 4.87 22.71 11.04
N PHE A 485 4.66 23.80 11.77
CA PHE A 485 3.74 24.85 11.37
C PHE A 485 4.39 26.24 11.44
N GLY A 486 4.18 27.06 10.40
CA GLY A 486 4.46 28.49 10.38
C GLY A 486 3.19 29.32 10.54
N THR A 487 3.30 30.64 10.66
CA THR A 487 2.16 31.56 10.63
C THR A 487 2.38 32.66 9.59
N MET A 488 1.33 33.07 8.88
CA MET A 488 1.39 34.19 7.93
C MET A 488 0.03 34.90 7.86
N ILE A 489 0.00 36.15 7.38
CA ILE A 489 -1.25 36.85 7.09
C ILE A 489 -1.58 36.59 5.62
N ILE A 490 -2.81 36.14 5.35
CA ILE A 490 -3.22 35.83 3.98
C ILE A 490 -3.70 37.11 3.27
N ASP A 491 -3.19 37.36 2.07
CA ASP A 491 -3.49 38.54 1.25
C ASP A 491 -4.74 38.36 0.38
N VAL A 492 -5.11 37.10 0.10
CA VAL A 492 -6.33 36.69 -0.59
C VAL A 492 -7.03 35.63 0.25
N GLY A 493 -8.35 35.69 0.35
CA GLY A 493 -9.12 34.75 1.16
C GLY A 493 -8.88 33.29 0.76
N SER A 494 -8.88 32.39 1.74
CA SER A 494 -8.67 30.96 1.56
C SER A 494 -9.64 30.18 2.45
N VAL A 495 -9.46 28.87 2.57
CA VAL A 495 -10.29 28.00 3.39
C VAL A 495 -9.39 27.26 4.38
N CYS A 496 -9.83 27.13 5.62
CA CYS A 496 -9.12 26.42 6.68
C CYS A 496 -9.14 24.90 6.42
N ASP A 497 -7.98 24.27 6.30
CA ASP A 497 -7.84 22.82 6.14
C ASP A 497 -8.23 22.02 7.40
N GLY A 498 -8.40 22.68 8.54
CA GLY A 498 -8.84 22.04 9.80
C GLY A 498 -10.36 21.99 9.97
N CYS A 499 -11.05 23.12 9.80
CA CYS A 499 -12.50 23.22 10.02
C CYS A 499 -13.31 23.46 8.74
N SER A 500 -12.64 23.59 7.59
CA SER A 500 -13.24 23.96 6.30
C SER A 500 -13.98 25.30 6.29
N GLY A 501 -13.79 26.14 7.32
CA GLY A 501 -14.32 27.49 7.38
C GLY A 501 -13.56 28.46 6.49
N GLU A 502 -14.24 29.50 6.00
CA GLU A 502 -13.61 30.58 5.23
C GLU A 502 -12.59 31.33 6.09
N ILE A 503 -11.44 31.64 5.50
CA ILE A 503 -10.39 32.50 6.03
C ILE A 503 -10.39 33.75 5.17
N HIS A 504 -10.66 34.91 5.76
CA HIS A 504 -10.78 36.14 4.99
C HIS A 504 -9.41 36.79 4.72
N PRO A 505 -9.26 37.57 3.63
CA PRO A 505 -8.06 38.37 3.40
C PRO A 505 -7.77 39.26 4.62
N GLY A 506 -6.52 39.26 5.09
CA GLY A 506 -6.07 39.99 6.27
C GLY A 506 -6.03 39.18 7.56
N GLU A 507 -6.48 37.92 7.56
CA GLU A 507 -6.41 37.04 8.73
C GLU A 507 -5.06 36.31 8.86
N THR A 508 -4.59 36.16 10.11
CA THR A 508 -3.39 35.39 10.43
C THR A 508 -3.73 33.90 10.45
N VAL A 509 -3.07 33.12 9.60
CA VAL A 509 -3.24 31.67 9.49
C VAL A 509 -1.99 30.95 9.98
N ARG A 510 -2.17 29.77 10.58
CA ARG A 510 -1.08 28.82 10.85
C ARG A 510 -1.05 27.82 9.70
N TYR A 511 0.09 27.54 9.08
CA TYR A 511 0.16 26.64 7.93
C TYR A 511 1.24 25.57 8.12
N HIS A 512 1.00 24.37 7.61
CA HIS A 512 1.90 23.24 7.76
C HIS A 512 3.00 23.28 6.71
N LEU A 513 4.25 23.39 7.15
CA LEU A 513 5.41 23.71 6.32
C LEU A 513 5.69 22.65 5.24
N ARG A 514 5.32 21.39 5.51
CA ARG A 514 5.45 20.26 4.56
C ARG A 514 4.23 20.05 3.66
N LEU A 515 3.03 20.40 4.12
CA LEU A 515 1.78 20.03 3.44
C LEU A 515 1.14 21.21 2.72
N GLY A 516 1.54 22.45 3.05
CA GLY A 516 0.91 23.67 2.54
C GLY A 516 -0.47 23.93 3.14
N SER A 517 -0.97 23.04 4.00
CA SER A 517 -2.29 23.16 4.63
C SER A 517 -2.34 24.38 5.56
N THR A 518 -3.40 25.16 5.47
CA THR A 518 -3.63 26.46 6.13
C THR A 518 -4.74 26.34 7.16
N TYR A 519 -4.52 26.82 8.37
CA TYR A 519 -5.43 26.70 9.51
C TYR A 519 -5.79 28.09 10.02
N CYS A 520 -7.09 28.34 10.24
CA CYS A 520 -7.59 29.60 10.80
C CYS A 520 -7.15 29.77 12.27
N PRO A 521 -7.25 30.99 12.86
CA PRO A 521 -6.84 31.24 14.24
C PRO A 521 -7.42 30.25 15.26
N GLY A 522 -8.69 29.87 15.10
CA GLY A 522 -9.36 28.93 16.00
C GLY A 522 -8.79 27.50 15.94
N CYS A 523 -8.36 27.04 14.76
CA CYS A 523 -7.69 25.74 14.61
C CYS A 523 -6.19 25.81 14.91
N ALA A 524 -5.61 27.01 14.88
CA ALA A 524 -4.19 27.24 15.10
C ALA A 524 -3.77 27.08 16.58
N GLU A 525 -4.67 27.41 17.53
CA GLU A 525 -4.40 27.36 18.98
C GLU A 525 -4.64 25.98 19.60
N SER A 526 -5.54 25.15 19.06
CA SER A 526 -5.86 23.81 19.56
C SER A 526 -4.73 22.77 19.38
N THR A 527 -3.53 23.19 18.97
CA THR A 527 -2.40 22.31 18.64
C THR A 527 -1.15 22.48 19.52
N VAL A 528 -1.13 23.22 20.65
CA VAL A 528 -0.02 23.13 21.65
C VAL A 528 -0.45 23.45 23.10
N PRO A 529 0.04 22.69 24.11
CA PRO A 529 0.95 23.23 25.14
C PRO A 529 2.24 22.36 25.24
N SER A 530 3.48 22.85 25.16
CA SER A 530 4.27 23.81 25.98
C SER A 530 4.77 23.27 27.34
N ALA A 531 6.01 22.76 27.29
CA ALA A 531 7.16 23.00 28.18
C ALA A 531 7.18 22.55 29.67
N ALA A 532 8.27 21.82 29.96
CA ALA A 532 9.18 21.93 31.11
C ALA A 532 8.84 21.27 32.46
N SER A 533 9.79 20.44 32.91
CA SER A 533 10.23 20.10 34.29
C SER A 533 10.54 18.61 34.34
N SER A 534 11.69 18.10 34.80
CA SER A 534 12.88 18.66 35.42
C SER A 534 13.96 17.58 35.40
N VAL A 535 15.21 18.02 35.42
CA VAL A 535 16.41 17.26 35.75
C VAL A 535 16.21 16.39 37.00
N GLY A 536 16.71 15.16 36.95
CA GLY A 536 16.83 14.21 38.06
C GLY A 536 17.64 13.00 37.61
#